data_AF-A0A962ILP2-F1
#
_entry.id   AF-A0A962ILP2-F1
#
_cell.length_a   1.000
_cell.length_b   1.000
_cell.length_c   1.000
_cell.angle_alpha   90.00
_cell.angle_beta   90.00
_cell.angle_gamma   90.00
#
_symmetry.space_group_name_H-M   'P 1'
#
loop_
_entity.id
_entity.type
_entity.pdbx_description
1 polymer ?
#
loop_
_entity_poly.entity_id
_entity_poly.type
_entity_poly.pdbx_seq_one_letter_code
_entity_poly.pdbx_strand_id
1 'polypeptide(L)'
;ASFPSNDWELTANDSTNGGTNYFAITDRDTNRRGLVVEGGALNNNLYVGNGGFVGLGTNIPQRSLHAFQGDSPGLRLEQSPALGFPAQTWDVVGNETGLVVRDQTTGTQPFRIRPGAPTDATVISAAGFVGLGTTTPGAALDISSASAPFLLSADAGGPSVMQLDPAGNLTITGTLTQGSSRSFKEQLVAVTGASILDLLANLPIYSRQYIGSSERHLGPVAEDFHAAFGLGTDPTRLAPGDLAGVAVAATQALQAELAAKDAKIAELEARLARIEARLAE
;
A
#
# COMPACT_ATOMS: atom_id res chain seq x y z
N ALA A 1 -17.02 50.06 -27.81
CA ALA A 1 -16.18 48.97 -28.34
C ALA A 1 -15.45 49.49 -29.58
N SER A 2 -14.12 49.41 -29.64
CA SER A 2 -13.36 49.65 -30.88
C SER A 2 -13.35 48.38 -31.73
N PHE A 3 -13.10 48.53 -33.03
CA PHE A 3 -12.99 47.40 -33.97
C PHE A 3 -11.75 46.53 -33.66
N PRO A 4 -11.74 45.23 -34.04
CA PRO A 4 -10.54 44.41 -34.03
C PRO A 4 -9.42 45.05 -34.86
N SER A 5 -8.17 44.93 -34.41
CA SER A 5 -7.01 45.61 -35.02
C SER A 5 -5.91 44.69 -35.53
N ASN A 6 -5.98 43.38 -35.26
CA ASN A 6 -4.92 42.45 -35.64
C ASN A 6 -4.88 42.19 -37.15
N ASP A 7 -3.72 42.39 -37.77
CA ASP A 7 -3.48 42.04 -39.18
C ASP A 7 -2.96 40.61 -39.33
N TRP A 8 -3.64 39.79 -40.13
CA TRP A 8 -3.31 38.38 -40.34
C TRP A 8 -2.86 38.12 -41.78
N GLU A 9 -1.73 37.42 -41.93
CA GLU A 9 -1.14 37.03 -43.21
C GLU A 9 -1.14 35.51 -43.39
N LEU A 10 -1.47 35.05 -44.60
CA LEU A 10 -1.20 33.68 -45.04
C LEU A 10 0.16 33.66 -45.76
N THR A 11 1.12 32.92 -45.21
CA THR A 11 2.48 32.84 -45.76
C THR A 11 2.73 31.47 -46.36
N ALA A 12 3.29 31.43 -47.56
CA ALA A 12 3.76 30.20 -48.21
C ALA A 12 5.25 30.31 -48.52
N ASN A 13 6.06 29.60 -47.74
CA ASN A 13 7.53 29.57 -47.73
C ASN A 13 8.18 30.89 -47.30
N ASP A 14 9.40 30.80 -46.78
CA ASP A 14 10.25 31.99 -46.59
C ASP A 14 10.74 32.53 -47.95
N SER A 15 11.02 33.83 -48.00
CA SER A 15 11.49 34.52 -49.21
C SER A 15 13.02 34.58 -49.34
N THR A 16 13.76 34.05 -48.37
CA THR A 16 15.23 34.04 -48.34
C THR A 16 15.78 32.79 -49.01
N ASN A 17 16.93 32.92 -49.68
CA ASN A 17 17.64 31.77 -50.23
C ASN A 17 18.07 30.83 -49.08
N GLY A 18 17.64 29.57 -49.12
CA GLY A 18 17.84 28.58 -48.05
C GLY A 18 16.84 28.68 -46.90
N GLY A 19 15.74 29.45 -47.04
CA GLY A 19 14.68 29.54 -46.05
C GLY A 19 13.80 28.28 -45.93
N THR A 20 12.90 28.26 -44.95
CA THR A 20 12.05 27.10 -44.66
C THR A 20 10.86 27.03 -45.62
N ASN A 21 10.54 25.83 -46.10
CA ASN A 21 9.29 25.57 -46.82
C ASN A 21 8.16 25.34 -45.82
N TYR A 22 7.04 26.08 -45.89
CA TYR A 22 5.88 25.90 -45.01
C TYR A 22 4.64 26.64 -45.51
N PHE A 23 3.49 26.33 -44.93
CA PHE A 23 2.30 27.19 -44.93
C PHE A 23 2.00 27.69 -43.51
N ALA A 24 1.70 28.97 -43.32
CA ALA A 24 1.41 29.52 -42.00
C ALA A 24 0.31 30.58 -41.99
N ILE A 25 -0.32 30.74 -40.82
CA ILE A 25 -1.15 31.89 -40.46
C ILE A 25 -0.35 32.74 -39.47
N THR A 26 0.00 33.97 -39.86
CA THR A 26 0.92 34.85 -39.14
C THR A 26 0.21 36.12 -38.70
N ASP A 27 0.33 36.48 -37.43
CA ASP A 27 -0.02 37.81 -36.92
C ASP A 27 1.11 38.77 -37.29
N ARG A 28 0.83 39.74 -38.17
CA ARG A 28 1.84 40.70 -38.66
C ARG A 28 2.22 41.74 -37.62
N ASP A 29 1.32 42.08 -36.71
CA ASP A 29 1.59 43.10 -35.70
C ASP A 29 2.62 42.60 -34.68
N THR A 30 2.58 41.30 -34.37
CA THR A 30 3.52 40.66 -33.43
C THR A 30 4.57 39.78 -34.10
N ASN A 31 4.48 39.58 -35.42
CA ASN A 31 5.27 38.65 -36.21
C ASN A 31 5.26 37.20 -35.64
N ARG A 32 4.12 36.79 -35.06
CA ARG A 32 3.95 35.45 -34.47
C ARG A 32 3.17 34.56 -35.42
N ARG A 33 3.69 33.36 -35.68
CA ARG A 33 3.00 32.33 -36.46
C ARG A 33 2.08 31.53 -35.54
N GLY A 34 0.77 31.66 -35.71
CA GLY A 34 -0.23 30.96 -34.89
C GLY A 34 -0.45 29.51 -35.31
N LEU A 35 -0.33 29.22 -36.61
CA LEU A 35 -0.34 27.87 -37.18
C LEU A 35 0.77 27.77 -38.22
N VAL A 36 1.55 26.69 -38.18
CA VAL A 36 2.59 26.38 -39.18
C VAL A 36 2.49 24.92 -39.58
N VAL A 37 2.53 24.67 -40.89
CA VAL A 37 2.67 23.34 -41.49
C VAL A 37 3.94 23.36 -42.33
N GLU A 38 5.00 22.70 -41.85
CA GLU A 38 6.27 22.63 -42.58
C GLU A 38 6.17 21.77 -43.85
N GLY A 39 6.99 22.11 -44.84
CA GLY A 39 7.12 21.36 -46.09
C GLY A 39 7.62 19.95 -45.81
N GLY A 40 6.87 18.96 -46.28
CA GLY A 40 7.14 17.55 -45.99
C GLY A 40 6.34 16.99 -44.80
N ALA A 41 5.47 17.78 -44.16
CA ALA A 41 4.50 17.25 -43.21
C ALA A 41 3.70 16.09 -43.84
N LEU A 42 3.55 15.00 -43.10
CA LEU A 42 2.86 13.80 -43.56
C LEU A 42 1.36 14.04 -43.77
N ASN A 43 0.75 13.19 -44.60
CA ASN A 43 -0.70 13.19 -44.79
C ASN A 43 -1.42 13.07 -43.45
N ASN A 44 -2.46 13.88 -43.25
CA ASN A 44 -3.33 13.83 -42.08
C ASN A 44 -2.60 14.08 -40.75
N ASN A 45 -1.45 14.79 -40.74
CA ASN A 45 -0.76 15.24 -39.54
C ASN A 45 -1.72 15.97 -38.58
N LEU A 46 -2.56 16.87 -39.11
CA LEU A 46 -3.73 17.42 -38.44
C LEU A 46 -4.95 17.27 -39.36
N TYR A 47 -5.95 16.49 -38.92
CA TYR A 47 -7.16 16.24 -39.69
C TYR A 47 -8.40 16.54 -38.85
N VAL A 48 -9.27 17.42 -39.33
CA VAL A 48 -10.58 17.67 -38.71
C VAL A 48 -11.63 16.88 -39.47
N GLY A 49 -12.14 15.82 -38.84
CA GLY A 49 -13.18 14.97 -39.42
C GLY A 49 -14.55 15.64 -39.43
N ASN A 50 -15.44 15.16 -40.29
CA ASN A 50 -16.80 15.69 -40.43
C ASN A 50 -17.68 15.56 -39.16
N GLY A 51 -17.32 14.65 -38.24
CA GLY A 51 -17.93 14.51 -36.92
C GLY A 51 -17.38 15.48 -35.87
N GLY A 52 -16.48 16.39 -36.23
CA GLY A 52 -15.84 17.34 -35.31
C GLY A 52 -14.66 16.76 -34.50
N PHE A 53 -14.22 15.55 -34.83
CA PHE A 53 -13.07 14.90 -34.18
C PHE A 53 -11.75 15.31 -34.84
N VAL A 54 -10.69 15.41 -34.04
CA VAL A 54 -9.34 15.75 -34.52
C VAL A 54 -8.48 14.48 -34.58
N GLY A 55 -7.97 14.18 -35.76
CA GLY A 55 -6.96 13.15 -36.00
C GLY A 55 -5.56 13.77 -36.02
N LEU A 56 -4.61 13.13 -35.35
CA LEU A 56 -3.18 13.39 -35.46
C LEU A 56 -2.53 12.18 -36.11
N GLY A 57 -2.16 12.30 -37.38
CA GLY A 57 -1.63 11.20 -38.20
C GLY A 57 -2.70 10.26 -38.80
N THR A 58 -3.99 10.59 -38.68
CA THR A 58 -5.10 9.75 -39.21
C THR A 58 -6.23 10.60 -39.77
N ASN A 59 -6.83 10.16 -40.89
CA ASN A 59 -8.04 10.74 -41.47
C ASN A 59 -9.34 10.05 -41.01
N ILE A 60 -9.26 9.06 -40.12
CA ILE A 60 -10.42 8.35 -39.57
C ILE A 60 -10.37 8.45 -38.04
N PRO A 61 -10.49 9.66 -37.46
CA PRO A 61 -10.51 9.81 -36.01
C PRO A 61 -11.74 9.11 -35.42
N GLN A 62 -11.53 8.28 -34.38
CA GLN A 62 -12.60 7.47 -33.76
C GLN A 62 -13.07 8.00 -32.40
N ARG A 63 -12.40 9.05 -31.91
CA ARG A 63 -12.69 9.78 -30.68
C ARG A 63 -12.37 11.25 -30.90
N SER A 64 -12.83 12.12 -30.00
CA SER A 64 -12.64 13.57 -30.07
C SER A 64 -11.21 13.99 -30.42
N LEU A 65 -10.22 13.27 -29.90
CA LEU A 65 -8.82 13.33 -30.33
C LEU A 65 -8.32 11.91 -30.58
N HIS A 66 -7.71 11.66 -31.74
CA HIS A 66 -7.15 10.36 -32.11
C HIS A 66 -5.71 10.54 -32.62
N ALA A 67 -4.73 10.17 -31.81
CA ALA A 67 -3.33 10.11 -32.23
C ALA A 67 -2.99 8.73 -32.83
N PHE A 68 -2.41 8.72 -34.02
CA PHE A 68 -2.00 7.50 -34.74
C PHE A 68 -0.57 7.67 -35.24
N GLN A 69 0.35 6.86 -34.71
CA GLN A 69 1.75 6.79 -35.14
C GLN A 69 2.28 5.37 -34.95
N GLY A 70 3.45 5.07 -35.52
CA GLY A 70 3.98 3.69 -35.58
C GLY A 70 4.33 3.06 -34.22
N ASP A 71 4.69 3.86 -33.22
CA ASP A 71 4.99 3.40 -31.86
C ASP A 71 4.71 4.52 -30.86
N SER A 72 4.11 4.17 -29.72
CA SER A 72 3.93 5.04 -28.57
C SER A 72 3.22 6.38 -28.84
N PRO A 73 2.09 6.42 -29.58
CA PRO A 73 1.27 7.64 -29.67
C PRO A 73 0.95 8.19 -28.29
N GLY A 74 0.97 9.52 -28.17
CA GLY A 74 0.72 10.15 -26.89
C GLY A 74 0.73 11.68 -26.92
N LEU A 75 0.72 12.23 -25.72
CA LEU A 75 0.76 13.66 -25.44
C LEU A 75 2.05 14.00 -24.70
N ARG A 76 2.74 15.05 -25.15
CA ARG A 76 3.86 15.65 -24.43
C ARG A 76 3.43 16.92 -23.71
N LEU A 77 3.87 17.05 -22.46
CA LEU A 77 3.76 18.24 -21.62
C LEU A 77 5.18 18.70 -21.29
N GLU A 78 5.57 19.88 -21.79
CA GLU A 78 6.93 20.40 -21.62
C GLU A 78 6.88 21.79 -20.99
N GLN A 79 7.52 21.92 -19.83
CA GLN A 79 7.75 23.18 -19.14
C GLN A 79 9.12 23.70 -19.54
N SER A 80 9.15 24.90 -20.12
CA SER A 80 10.39 25.62 -20.41
C SER A 80 10.87 26.43 -19.20
N PRO A 81 12.18 26.75 -19.12
CA PRO A 81 12.70 27.58 -18.05
C PRO A 81 12.45 29.08 -18.23
N ALA A 82 11.70 29.48 -19.26
CA ALA A 82 11.55 30.87 -19.67
C ALA A 82 10.94 31.79 -18.60
N LEU A 83 10.17 31.23 -17.67
CA LEU A 83 9.56 31.95 -16.54
C LEU A 83 10.26 31.68 -15.19
N GLY A 84 11.50 31.18 -15.21
CA GLY A 84 12.31 30.95 -14.02
C GLY A 84 12.00 29.67 -13.24
N PHE A 85 11.14 28.79 -13.75
CA PHE A 85 10.91 27.46 -13.20
C PHE A 85 11.85 26.44 -13.85
N PRO A 86 12.33 25.41 -13.13
CA PRO A 86 13.12 24.34 -13.74
C PRO A 86 12.38 23.68 -14.91
N ALA A 87 13.11 23.32 -15.97
CA ALA A 87 12.52 22.61 -17.09
C ALA A 87 12.02 21.22 -16.65
N GLN A 88 10.88 20.79 -17.19
CA GLN A 88 10.30 19.49 -16.89
C GLN A 88 9.52 18.97 -18.08
N THR A 89 9.71 17.71 -18.44
CA THR A 89 9.03 17.08 -19.59
C THR A 89 8.34 15.80 -19.15
N TRP A 90 7.06 15.68 -19.46
CA TRP A 90 6.22 14.52 -19.20
C TRP A 90 5.57 14.04 -20.47
N ASP A 91 5.49 12.72 -20.63
CA ASP A 91 4.73 12.09 -21.70
C ASP A 91 3.63 11.19 -21.11
N VAL A 92 2.45 11.22 -21.75
CA VAL A 92 1.38 10.23 -21.56
C VAL A 92 1.24 9.47 -22.87
N VAL A 93 1.71 8.22 -22.90
CA VAL A 93 1.86 7.43 -24.12
C VAL A 93 1.27 6.03 -23.97
N GLY A 94 0.80 5.45 -25.07
CA GLY A 94 0.30 4.07 -25.11
C GLY A 94 0.99 3.26 -26.20
N ASN A 95 1.40 2.03 -25.87
CA ASN A 95 1.95 1.06 -26.82
C ASN A 95 1.65 -0.39 -26.38
N GLU A 96 2.23 -1.37 -27.07
CA GLU A 96 2.08 -2.81 -26.77
C GLU A 96 2.67 -3.23 -25.42
N THR A 97 3.38 -2.34 -24.72
CA THR A 97 3.90 -2.57 -23.37
C THR A 97 3.04 -1.91 -22.28
N GLY A 98 2.11 -1.02 -22.65
CA GLY A 98 1.11 -0.42 -21.76
C GLY A 98 0.79 1.05 -22.03
N LEU A 99 -0.14 1.58 -21.23
CA LEU A 99 -0.38 3.03 -21.06
C LEU A 99 0.51 3.53 -19.92
N VAL A 100 1.32 4.54 -20.17
CA VAL A 100 2.38 5.00 -19.26
C VAL A 100 2.35 6.50 -19.08
N VAL A 101 2.54 6.95 -17.84
CA VAL A 101 3.00 8.32 -17.53
C VAL A 101 4.51 8.24 -17.33
N ARG A 102 5.24 8.95 -18.19
CA ARG A 102 6.71 8.95 -18.21
C ARG A 102 7.24 10.34 -17.90
N ASP A 103 8.15 10.41 -16.94
CA ASP A 103 9.00 11.57 -16.73
C ASP A 103 10.18 11.47 -17.71
N GLN A 104 10.20 12.31 -18.73
CA GLN A 104 11.28 12.35 -19.72
C GLN A 104 12.53 13.07 -19.20
N THR A 105 12.38 13.92 -18.18
CA THR A 105 13.50 14.63 -17.55
C THR A 105 14.35 13.67 -16.72
N THR A 106 13.72 12.78 -15.95
CA THR A 106 14.42 11.79 -15.11
C THR A 106 14.55 10.42 -15.77
N GLY A 107 13.83 10.16 -16.87
CA GLY A 107 13.77 8.85 -17.52
C GLY A 107 12.93 7.81 -16.77
N THR A 108 12.12 8.23 -15.79
CA THR A 108 11.33 7.35 -14.94
C THR A 108 9.90 7.17 -15.46
N GLN A 109 9.23 6.10 -15.01
CA GLN A 109 7.86 5.77 -15.41
C GLN A 109 7.04 5.46 -14.15
N PRO A 110 6.58 6.49 -13.43
CA PRO A 110 5.92 6.31 -12.13
C PRO A 110 4.56 5.60 -12.22
N PHE A 111 3.92 5.58 -13.38
CA PHE A 111 2.63 4.91 -13.57
C PHE A 111 2.58 4.14 -14.88
N ARG A 112 2.09 2.89 -14.82
CA ARG A 112 1.90 2.02 -15.97
C ARG A 112 0.69 1.11 -15.77
N ILE A 113 -0.17 1.06 -16.78
CA ILE A 113 -1.18 0.00 -16.94
C ILE A 113 -0.71 -0.92 -18.07
N ARG A 114 -0.45 -2.19 -17.77
CA ARG A 114 -0.04 -3.17 -18.79
C ARG A 114 -1.25 -3.63 -19.63
N PRO A 115 -1.04 -4.05 -20.89
CA PRO A 115 -2.11 -4.66 -21.67
C PRO A 115 -2.67 -5.88 -20.96
N GLY A 116 -4.00 -6.02 -20.96
CA GLY A 116 -4.69 -7.11 -20.29
C GLY A 116 -4.87 -6.93 -18.77
N ALA A 117 -4.54 -5.77 -18.20
CA ALA A 117 -4.95 -5.45 -16.83
C ALA A 117 -6.48 -5.62 -16.69
N PRO A 118 -6.97 -6.27 -15.63
CA PRO A 118 -8.39 -6.57 -15.48
C PRO A 118 -9.21 -5.29 -15.29
N THR A 119 -10.52 -5.39 -15.59
CA THR A 119 -11.49 -4.35 -15.25
C THR A 119 -11.37 -4.01 -13.76
N ASP A 120 -11.43 -2.72 -13.44
CA ASP A 120 -11.43 -2.23 -12.05
C ASP A 120 -10.16 -2.58 -11.25
N ALA A 121 -9.03 -2.79 -11.95
CA ALA A 121 -7.73 -3.01 -11.32
C ALA A 121 -7.34 -1.89 -10.34
N THR A 122 -7.73 -0.64 -10.63
CA THR A 122 -7.60 0.50 -9.72
C THR A 122 -8.76 1.45 -9.95
N VAL A 123 -9.50 1.77 -8.89
CA VAL A 123 -10.70 2.62 -8.93
C VAL A 123 -10.63 3.64 -7.80
N ILE A 124 -11.00 4.89 -8.08
CA ILE A 124 -11.35 5.87 -7.04
C ILE A 124 -12.87 5.96 -7.03
N SER A 125 -13.50 5.58 -5.92
CA SER A 125 -14.96 5.57 -5.79
C SER A 125 -15.54 6.99 -5.64
N ALA A 126 -16.85 7.13 -5.80
CA ALA A 126 -17.55 8.41 -5.56
C ALA A 126 -17.41 8.92 -4.11
N ALA A 127 -17.07 8.03 -3.16
CA ALA A 127 -16.78 8.40 -1.78
C ALA A 127 -15.31 8.87 -1.57
N GLY A 128 -14.48 8.84 -2.63
CA GLY A 128 -13.07 9.20 -2.57
C GLY A 128 -12.14 8.08 -2.08
N PHE A 129 -12.63 6.84 -2.02
CA PHE A 129 -11.85 5.69 -1.57
C PHE A 129 -11.17 4.98 -2.74
N VAL A 130 -10.01 4.39 -2.49
CA VAL A 130 -9.24 3.64 -3.49
C VAL A 130 -9.58 2.16 -3.39
N GLY A 131 -10.10 1.58 -4.48
CA GLY A 131 -10.29 0.15 -4.66
C GLY A 131 -9.21 -0.44 -5.57
N LEU A 132 -8.61 -1.56 -5.15
CA LEU A 132 -7.78 -2.41 -5.99
C LEU A 132 -8.51 -3.74 -6.19
N GLY A 133 -8.99 -3.99 -7.43
CA GLY A 133 -9.81 -5.17 -7.74
C GLY A 133 -11.27 -5.09 -7.26
N THR A 134 -11.75 -3.88 -6.91
CA THR A 134 -13.14 -3.62 -6.49
C THR A 134 -13.57 -2.22 -6.90
N THR A 135 -14.84 -2.06 -7.26
CA THR A 135 -15.47 -0.76 -7.58
C THR A 135 -16.20 -0.14 -6.39
N THR A 136 -16.45 -0.94 -5.35
CA THR A 136 -17.19 -0.53 -4.16
C THR A 136 -16.32 -0.73 -2.91
N PRO A 137 -15.19 0.01 -2.80
CA PRO A 137 -14.32 -0.11 -1.65
C PRO A 137 -15.07 0.19 -0.35
N GLY A 138 -14.99 -0.73 0.62
CA GLY A 138 -15.65 -0.62 1.92
C GLY A 138 -14.91 0.28 2.92
N ALA A 139 -13.68 0.66 2.61
CA ALA A 139 -12.82 1.52 3.43
C ALA A 139 -11.99 2.45 2.53
N ALA A 140 -11.24 3.38 3.13
CA ALA A 140 -10.41 4.35 2.40
C ALA A 140 -9.46 3.71 1.38
N LEU A 141 -8.94 2.52 1.71
CA LEU A 141 -8.25 1.62 0.78
C LEU A 141 -8.86 0.22 0.97
N ASP A 142 -9.31 -0.37 -0.13
CA ASP A 142 -9.85 -1.73 -0.16
C ASP A 142 -9.15 -2.54 -1.26
N ILE A 143 -8.61 -3.70 -0.89
CA ILE A 143 -7.86 -4.58 -1.78
C ILE A 143 -8.61 -5.91 -1.82
N SER A 144 -9.25 -6.17 -2.96
CA SER A 144 -10.07 -7.36 -3.18
C SER A 144 -9.35 -8.32 -4.11
N SER A 145 -9.00 -9.50 -3.60
CA SER A 145 -8.32 -10.54 -4.35
C SER A 145 -8.61 -11.92 -3.75
N ALA A 146 -8.98 -12.87 -4.60
CA ALA A 146 -9.26 -14.25 -4.17
C ALA A 146 -8.00 -15.12 -4.03
N SER A 147 -6.87 -14.71 -4.60
CA SER A 147 -5.67 -15.54 -4.72
C SER A 147 -4.36 -14.81 -4.44
N ALA A 148 -4.24 -13.55 -4.85
CA ALA A 148 -3.06 -12.75 -4.60
C ALA A 148 -3.10 -12.13 -3.19
N PRO A 149 -2.01 -12.19 -2.42
CA PRO A 149 -1.92 -11.56 -1.11
C PRO A 149 -1.73 -10.05 -1.21
N PHE A 150 -1.98 -9.35 -0.10
CA PHE A 150 -1.38 -8.04 0.11
C PHE A 150 0.09 -8.23 0.50
N LEU A 151 0.99 -7.55 -0.20
CA LEU A 151 2.43 -7.77 -0.10
C LEU A 151 3.17 -6.44 0.05
N LEU A 152 4.08 -6.39 1.01
CA LEU A 152 5.14 -5.40 1.09
C LEU A 152 6.50 -6.09 0.86
N SER A 153 7.26 -5.58 -0.10
CA SER A 153 8.60 -6.08 -0.47
C SER A 153 9.66 -5.04 -0.14
N ALA A 154 10.88 -5.48 0.19
CA ALA A 154 12.00 -4.57 0.46
C ALA A 154 12.44 -3.80 -0.80
N ASP A 155 12.35 -4.45 -1.95
CA ASP A 155 12.77 -3.97 -3.26
C ASP A 155 11.93 -4.62 -4.37
N ALA A 156 12.02 -4.04 -5.58
CA ALA A 156 11.28 -4.52 -6.74
C ALA A 156 11.74 -5.94 -7.13
N GLY A 157 10.91 -6.93 -6.83
CA GLY A 157 11.16 -8.34 -7.18
C GLY A 157 11.97 -9.13 -6.16
N GLY A 158 12.36 -8.54 -5.02
CA GLY A 158 12.97 -9.30 -3.93
C GLY A 158 11.94 -9.82 -2.91
N PRO A 159 12.42 -10.32 -1.77
CA PRO A 159 11.58 -11.06 -0.84
C PRO A 159 10.51 -10.18 -0.19
N SER A 160 9.36 -10.82 0.08
CA SER A 160 8.30 -10.30 0.94
C SER A 160 8.84 -10.01 2.34
N VAL A 161 8.67 -8.77 2.83
CA VAL A 161 8.97 -8.41 4.23
C VAL A 161 7.74 -8.49 5.13
N MET A 162 6.56 -8.31 4.54
CA MET A 162 5.26 -8.50 5.19
C MET A 162 4.26 -9.00 4.14
N GLN A 163 3.46 -10.00 4.50
CA GLN A 163 2.43 -10.57 3.65
C GLN A 163 1.17 -10.86 4.46
N LEU A 164 0.02 -10.38 3.96
CA LEU A 164 -1.30 -10.80 4.41
C LEU A 164 -1.96 -11.61 3.29
N ASP A 165 -2.16 -12.91 3.53
CA ASP A 165 -2.78 -13.80 2.55
C ASP A 165 -4.33 -13.70 2.55
N PRO A 166 -5.01 -14.23 1.50
CA PRO A 166 -6.48 -14.22 1.44
C PRO A 166 -7.18 -15.03 2.54
N ALA A 167 -6.46 -15.92 3.25
CA ALA A 167 -6.99 -16.64 4.39
C ALA A 167 -6.91 -15.83 5.70
N GLY A 168 -6.32 -14.63 5.65
CA GLY A 168 -6.17 -13.73 6.80
C GLY A 168 -4.90 -13.97 7.61
N ASN A 169 -3.96 -14.80 7.14
CA ASN A 169 -2.70 -15.03 7.84
C ASN A 169 -1.71 -13.89 7.56
N LEU A 170 -1.06 -13.40 8.62
CA LEU A 170 0.00 -12.41 8.54
C LEU A 170 1.37 -13.06 8.77
N THR A 171 2.26 -12.94 7.78
CA THR A 171 3.66 -13.33 7.87
C THR A 171 4.54 -12.10 7.80
N ILE A 172 5.50 -11.98 8.73
CA ILE A 172 6.51 -10.92 8.76
C ILE A 172 7.91 -11.54 8.87
N THR A 173 8.88 -10.99 8.14
CA THR A 173 10.28 -11.45 8.23
C THR A 173 10.97 -10.97 9.50
N GLY A 174 10.59 -9.77 9.96
CA GLY A 174 11.18 -9.12 11.13
C GLY A 174 10.42 -9.41 12.44
N THR A 175 10.53 -8.47 13.38
CA THR A 175 9.89 -8.56 14.69
C THR A 175 8.51 -7.90 14.71
N LEU A 176 7.57 -8.49 15.44
CA LEU A 176 6.32 -7.83 15.81
C LEU A 176 6.53 -7.02 17.10
N THR A 177 6.47 -5.70 17.00
CA THR A 177 6.55 -4.79 18.17
C THR A 177 5.18 -4.21 18.46
N GLN A 178 4.62 -4.53 19.63
CA GLN A 178 3.31 -4.04 20.08
C GLN A 178 3.48 -2.88 21.05
N GLY A 179 2.69 -1.82 20.89
CA GLY A 179 2.69 -0.67 21.79
C GLY A 179 2.26 -1.08 23.20
N SER A 180 3.13 -0.87 24.19
CA SER A 180 2.86 -1.26 25.59
C SER A 180 3.22 -0.16 26.61
N SER A 181 3.47 1.06 26.13
CA SER A 181 3.78 2.23 26.97
C SER A 181 2.63 2.55 27.93
N ARG A 182 2.97 3.09 29.12
CA ARG A 182 1.98 3.63 30.06
C ARG A 182 1.14 4.74 29.43
N SER A 183 1.71 5.53 28.51
CA SER A 183 0.98 6.60 27.81
C SER A 183 -0.11 6.09 26.86
N PHE A 184 -0.09 4.80 26.51
CA PHE A 184 -1.11 4.16 25.66
C PHE A 184 -2.18 3.44 26.49
N LYS A 185 -2.08 3.49 27.82
CA LYS A 185 -2.89 2.67 28.72
C LYS A 185 -3.52 3.52 29.81
N GLU A 186 -4.72 3.14 30.17
CA GLU A 186 -5.45 3.65 31.32
C GLU A 186 -5.79 2.49 32.27
N GLN A 187 -6.30 2.81 33.46
CA GLN A 187 -6.79 1.81 34.42
C GLN A 187 -5.78 0.69 34.76
N LEU A 188 -4.52 1.06 34.95
CA LEU A 188 -3.47 0.10 35.34
C LEU A 188 -3.67 -0.35 36.80
N VAL A 189 -4.19 -1.56 36.97
CA VAL A 189 -4.36 -2.22 38.27
C VAL A 189 -3.39 -3.38 38.40
N ALA A 190 -2.68 -3.46 39.53
CA ALA A 190 -1.79 -4.59 39.82
C ALA A 190 -2.60 -5.85 40.15
N VAL A 191 -2.19 -7.00 39.61
CA VAL A 191 -2.86 -8.30 39.81
C VAL A 191 -2.10 -9.13 40.84
N THR A 192 -2.81 -9.86 41.71
CA THR A 192 -2.21 -10.81 42.66
C THR A 192 -2.09 -12.21 42.06
N GLY A 193 -0.91 -12.81 42.19
CA GLY A 193 -0.52 -14.00 41.43
C GLY A 193 -1.23 -15.32 41.80
N ALA A 194 -1.69 -15.50 43.05
CA ALA A 194 -2.26 -16.78 43.50
C ALA A 194 -3.48 -17.22 42.67
N SER A 195 -4.34 -16.27 42.30
CA SER A 195 -5.51 -16.54 41.45
C SER A 195 -5.14 -16.99 40.03
N ILE A 196 -3.98 -16.57 39.50
CA ILE A 196 -3.56 -16.89 38.13
C ILE A 196 -3.11 -18.34 38.00
N LEU A 197 -2.43 -18.88 39.01
CA LEU A 197 -1.97 -20.28 39.00
C LEU A 197 -3.15 -21.25 39.05
N ASP A 198 -4.17 -20.96 39.87
CA ASP A 198 -5.39 -21.75 39.94
C ASP A 198 -6.15 -21.76 38.60
N LEU A 199 -6.24 -20.60 37.94
CA LEU A 199 -6.85 -20.49 36.61
C LEU A 199 -6.05 -21.27 35.55
N LEU A 200 -4.72 -21.16 35.56
CA LEU A 200 -3.85 -21.89 34.63
C LEU A 200 -3.87 -23.40 34.84
N ALA A 201 -3.94 -23.86 36.09
CA ALA A 201 -4.02 -25.29 36.41
C ALA A 201 -5.28 -25.95 35.82
N ASN A 202 -6.34 -25.17 35.62
CA ASN A 202 -7.60 -25.61 35.03
C ASN A 202 -7.76 -25.23 33.54
N LEU A 203 -6.80 -24.51 32.95
CA LEU A 203 -6.86 -24.09 31.56
C LEU A 203 -6.43 -25.24 30.62
N PRO A 204 -7.31 -25.74 29.75
CA PRO A 204 -6.95 -26.80 28.81
C PRO A 204 -5.94 -26.32 27.76
N ILE A 205 -4.97 -27.16 27.44
CA ILE A 205 -3.99 -26.93 26.37
C ILE A 205 -4.19 -27.99 25.29
N TYR A 206 -4.30 -27.54 24.03
CA TYR A 206 -4.55 -28.41 22.90
C TYR A 206 -3.41 -28.35 21.89
N SER A 207 -3.05 -29.51 21.33
CA SER A 207 -2.36 -29.59 20.04
C SER A 207 -3.41 -29.50 18.94
N ARG A 208 -3.38 -28.44 18.14
CA ARG A 208 -4.42 -28.11 17.15
C ARG A 208 -3.85 -27.79 15.78
N GLN A 209 -4.70 -27.81 14.77
CA GLN A 209 -4.43 -27.34 13.41
C GLN A 209 -5.61 -26.45 12.99
N TYR A 210 -5.35 -25.42 12.19
CA TYR A 210 -6.44 -24.67 11.57
C TYR A 210 -7.10 -25.52 10.47
N ILE A 211 -8.40 -25.32 10.26
CA ILE A 211 -9.13 -25.96 9.16
C ILE A 211 -8.46 -25.57 7.84
N GLY A 212 -8.07 -26.57 7.04
CA GLY A 212 -7.38 -26.36 5.77
C GLY A 212 -5.86 -26.16 5.87
N SER A 213 -5.27 -26.27 7.06
CA SER A 213 -3.82 -26.21 7.28
C SER A 213 -3.28 -27.54 7.79
N SER A 214 -2.03 -27.86 7.45
CA SER A 214 -1.26 -28.97 8.04
C SER A 214 -0.35 -28.52 9.18
N GLU A 215 -0.29 -27.21 9.46
CA GLU A 215 0.54 -26.66 10.52
C GLU A 215 -0.04 -26.97 11.90
N ARG A 216 0.82 -27.49 12.77
CA ARG A 216 0.44 -27.86 14.13
C ARG A 216 0.86 -26.77 15.10
N HIS A 217 -0.11 -26.32 15.90
CA HIS A 217 0.07 -25.32 16.93
C HIS A 217 -0.23 -25.92 18.31
N LEU A 218 0.37 -25.36 19.36
CA LEU A 218 0.13 -25.74 20.75
C LEU A 218 -0.35 -24.51 21.52
N GLY A 219 -1.36 -24.68 22.36
CA GLY A 219 -1.85 -23.61 23.23
C GLY A 219 -3.34 -23.75 23.56
N PRO A 220 -3.88 -22.84 24.38
CA PRO A 220 -5.29 -22.85 24.71
C PRO A 220 -6.14 -22.46 23.50
N VAL A 221 -7.43 -22.81 23.56
CA VAL A 221 -8.47 -22.24 22.69
C VAL A 221 -8.84 -20.85 23.23
N ALA A 222 -9.22 -19.92 22.34
CA ALA A 222 -9.44 -18.52 22.70
C ALA A 222 -10.61 -18.37 23.70
N GLU A 223 -11.68 -19.12 23.49
CA GLU A 223 -12.88 -19.09 24.32
C GLU A 223 -12.60 -19.57 25.74
N ASP A 224 -11.82 -20.64 25.91
CA ASP A 224 -11.40 -21.16 27.22
C ASP A 224 -10.50 -20.14 27.95
N PHE A 225 -9.57 -19.52 27.22
CA PHE A 225 -8.70 -18.48 27.77
C PHE A 225 -9.49 -17.23 28.19
N HIS A 226 -10.44 -16.80 27.36
CA HIS A 226 -11.32 -15.68 27.68
C HIS A 226 -12.23 -15.99 28.87
N ALA A 227 -12.79 -17.20 28.95
CA ALA A 227 -13.59 -17.63 30.10
C ALA A 227 -12.77 -17.67 31.40
N ALA A 228 -11.49 -18.04 31.33
CA ALA A 228 -10.61 -18.09 32.50
C ALA A 228 -10.13 -16.70 32.94
N PHE A 229 -9.74 -15.81 32.02
CA PHE A 229 -9.04 -14.55 32.37
C PHE A 229 -9.84 -13.27 32.05
N GLY A 230 -10.89 -13.34 31.25
CA GLY A 230 -11.69 -12.18 30.82
C GLY A 230 -10.92 -11.16 29.97
N LEU A 231 -9.83 -11.57 29.32
CA LEU A 231 -8.99 -10.70 28.49
C LEU A 231 -9.46 -10.67 27.03
N GLY A 232 -9.28 -9.52 26.37
CA GLY A 232 -9.76 -9.28 25.01
C GLY A 232 -11.25 -8.93 24.94
N THR A 233 -11.70 -8.44 23.78
CA THR A 233 -13.10 -8.05 23.53
C THR A 233 -13.86 -9.04 22.64
N ASP A 234 -13.16 -9.92 21.94
CA ASP A 234 -13.72 -10.97 21.09
C ASP A 234 -13.31 -12.33 21.69
N PRO A 235 -14.26 -13.14 22.21
CA PRO A 235 -13.94 -14.40 22.86
C PRO A 235 -13.36 -15.45 21.90
N THR A 236 -13.48 -15.25 20.59
CA THR A 236 -12.96 -16.17 19.56
C THR A 236 -11.55 -15.83 19.10
N ARG A 237 -10.93 -14.79 19.68
CA ARG A 237 -9.58 -14.32 19.30
C ARG A 237 -8.67 -14.23 20.52
N LEU A 238 -7.40 -14.54 20.30
CA LEU A 238 -6.37 -14.49 21.34
C LEU A 238 -5.23 -13.58 20.92
N ALA A 239 -4.97 -12.53 21.70
CA ALA A 239 -3.83 -11.67 21.47
C ALA A 239 -2.54 -12.33 22.01
N PRO A 240 -1.44 -12.39 21.22
CA PRO A 240 -0.17 -12.93 21.72
C PRO A 240 0.35 -12.22 22.98
N GLY A 241 0.06 -10.92 23.11
CA GLY A 241 0.44 -10.12 24.27
C GLY A 241 -0.25 -10.55 25.57
N ASP A 242 -1.52 -10.96 25.50
CA ASP A 242 -2.28 -11.41 26.68
C ASP A 242 -1.74 -12.75 27.19
N LEU A 243 -1.47 -13.69 26.28
CA LEU A 243 -0.86 -14.97 26.63
C LEU A 243 0.51 -14.77 27.29
N ALA A 244 1.35 -13.88 26.74
CA ALA A 244 2.64 -13.54 27.33
C ALA A 244 2.51 -12.85 28.70
N GLY A 245 1.53 -11.97 28.87
CA GLY A 245 1.23 -11.30 30.13
C GLY A 245 0.86 -12.30 31.24
N VAL A 246 -0.04 -13.25 30.94
CA VAL A 246 -0.41 -14.33 31.87
C VAL A 246 0.80 -15.19 32.21
N ALA A 247 1.64 -15.54 31.24
CA ALA A 247 2.86 -16.31 31.50
C ALA A 247 3.83 -15.59 32.46
N VAL A 248 4.04 -14.28 32.29
CA VAL A 248 4.87 -13.48 33.21
C VAL A 248 4.28 -13.44 34.61
N ALA A 249 2.98 -13.20 34.73
CA ALA A 249 2.30 -13.12 36.02
C ALA A 249 2.31 -14.48 36.75
N ALA A 250 2.11 -15.58 36.02
CA ALA A 250 2.24 -16.93 36.54
C ALA A 250 3.67 -17.24 37.01
N THR A 251 4.68 -16.80 36.26
CA THR A 251 6.09 -16.97 36.65
C THR A 251 6.39 -16.26 37.97
N GLN A 252 5.90 -15.03 38.14
CA GLN A 252 6.04 -14.29 39.39
C GLN A 252 5.32 -14.97 40.55
N ALA A 253 4.11 -15.51 40.32
CA ALA A 253 3.35 -16.24 41.32
C ALA A 253 4.07 -17.53 41.76
N LEU A 254 4.57 -18.32 40.80
CA LEU A 254 5.35 -19.53 41.06
C LEU A 254 6.60 -19.21 41.88
N GLN A 255 7.32 -18.13 41.55
CA GLN A 255 8.48 -17.71 42.32
C GLN A 255 8.12 -17.39 43.79
N ALA A 256 6.97 -16.75 44.02
CA ALA A 256 6.51 -16.44 45.37
C ALA A 256 6.13 -17.71 46.16
N GLU A 257 5.45 -18.68 45.52
CA GLU A 257 5.13 -19.96 46.15
C GLU A 257 6.36 -20.79 46.47
N LEU A 258 7.36 -20.82 45.57
CA LEU A 258 8.62 -21.51 45.80
C LEU A 258 9.35 -20.93 47.01
N ALA A 259 9.47 -19.61 47.09
CA ALA A 259 10.09 -18.94 48.25
C ALA A 259 9.36 -19.25 49.56
N ALA A 260 8.03 -19.30 49.54
CA ALA A 260 7.23 -19.67 50.71
C ALA A 260 7.44 -21.15 51.11
N LYS A 261 7.53 -22.06 50.13
CA LYS A 261 7.80 -23.48 50.37
C LYS A 261 9.21 -23.68 50.93
N ASP A 262 10.22 -22.99 50.41
CA ASP A 262 11.59 -23.06 50.90
C ASP A 262 11.70 -22.59 52.36
N ALA A 263 11.05 -21.47 52.69
CA ALA A 263 10.97 -20.99 54.07
C ALA A 263 10.31 -22.02 55.00
N LYS A 264 9.27 -22.72 54.51
CA LYS A 264 8.59 -23.76 55.28
C LYS A 264 9.46 -25.00 55.47
N ILE A 265 10.20 -25.41 54.44
CA ILE A 265 11.15 -26.53 54.50
C ILE A 265 12.22 -26.21 55.55
N ALA A 266 12.82 -25.02 55.51
CA ALA A 266 13.83 -24.61 56.49
C ALA A 266 13.28 -24.60 57.94
N GLU A 267 12.05 -24.14 58.14
CA GLU A 267 11.39 -24.18 59.45
C GLU A 267 11.19 -25.63 59.96
N LEU A 268 10.73 -26.51 59.07
CA LEU A 268 10.50 -27.93 59.38
C LEU A 268 11.81 -28.66 59.67
N GLU A 269 12.86 -28.43 58.89
CA GLU A 269 14.21 -28.97 59.13
C GLU A 269 14.75 -28.51 60.49
N ALA A 270 14.64 -27.22 60.80
CA ALA A 270 15.06 -26.70 62.11
C ALA A 270 14.26 -27.31 63.27
N ARG A 271 12.97 -27.61 63.06
CA ARG A 271 12.13 -28.28 64.08
C ARG A 271 12.51 -29.74 64.23
N LEU A 272 12.78 -30.44 63.13
CA LEU A 272 13.21 -31.83 63.14
C LEU A 272 14.53 -31.98 63.91
N ALA A 273 15.53 -31.14 63.60
CA ALA A 273 16.80 -31.12 64.31
C ALA A 273 16.63 -30.90 65.83
N ARG A 274 15.69 -30.04 66.25
CA ARG A 274 15.36 -29.84 67.67
C ARG A 274 14.72 -31.07 68.33
N ILE A 275 13.88 -31.81 67.60
CA ILE A 275 13.23 -33.02 68.12
C ILE A 275 14.26 -34.15 68.21
N GLU A 276 15.09 -34.34 67.19
CA GLU A 276 16.15 -35.34 67.17
C GLU A 276 17.16 -35.13 68.30
N ALA A 277 17.56 -33.87 68.56
CA ALA A 277 18.44 -33.54 69.68
C ALA A 277 17.83 -33.92 71.06
N ARG A 278 16.50 -33.77 71.23
CA ARG A 278 15.80 -34.14 72.49
C ARG A 278 15.61 -35.64 72.67
N LEU A 279 15.58 -36.41 71.58
CA LEU A 279 15.45 -37.87 71.64
C LEU A 279 16.80 -38.56 71.86
N ALA A 280 17.91 -37.83 71.69
CA ALA A 280 19.28 -38.30 71.92
C ALA A 280 19.78 -38.07 73.36
N GLU A 281 19.04 -37.33 74.19
CA GLU A 281 19.21 -37.22 75.65
C GLU A 281 18.40 -38.31 76.39
#